data_AF-A0A537RIF0-F1
#
_entry.id   AF-A0A537RIF0-F1
#
_cell.length_a   1.000
_cell.length_b   1.000
_cell.length_c   1.000
_cell.angle_alpha   90.00
_cell.angle_beta   90.00
_cell.angle_gamma   90.00
#
_symmetry.space_group_name_H-M   'P 1'
#
loop_
_entity.id
_entity.type
_entity.pdbx_description
1 polymer ?
#
loop_
_entity_poly.entity_id
_entity_poly.type
_entity_poly.pdbx_seq_one_letter_code
_entity_poly.pdbx_strand_id
1 'polypeptide(L)' 'MSDPLLSVRNLETYYGPITAIRGVSFDVTEGQIVTILGA' A
#
# COMPACT_ATOMS: atom_id res chain seq x y z
N MET A 1 14.28 -14.27 9.31
CA MET A 1 14.00 -12.88 8.87
C MET A 1 12.57 -12.61 9.28
N SER A 2 12.32 -11.50 9.96
CA SER A 2 10.99 -11.15 10.49
C SER A 2 10.01 -10.86 9.35
N ASP A 3 8.77 -11.31 9.50
CA ASP A 3 7.68 -10.96 8.59
C ASP A 3 7.37 -9.46 8.68
N PRO A 4 6.90 -8.82 7.59
CA PRO A 4 6.54 -7.40 7.63
C PRO A 4 5.37 -7.17 8.60
N LEU A 5 5.42 -6.04 9.32
CA LEU A 5 4.34 -5.62 10.23
C LEU A 5 3.06 -5.29 9.46
N LEU A 6 3.19 -4.77 8.24
CA LEU A 6 2.09 -4.55 7.31
C LEU A 6 2.52 -4.99 5.92
N SER A 7 1.68 -5.78 5.26
CA SER A 7 1.84 -6.18 3.88
C SER A 7 0.56 -5.88 3.12
N VAL A 8 0.66 -5.01 2.12
CA VAL A 8 -0.43 -4.69 1.20
C VAL A 8 -0.08 -5.26 -0.16
N ARG A 9 -1.03 -5.98 -0.77
CA ARG A 9 -0.84 -6.64 -2.07
C ARG A 9 -2.03 -6.33 -2.98
N ASN A 10 -1.73 -5.93 -4.20
CA ASN A 10 -2.69 -5.60 -5.26
C ASN A 10 -3.90 -4.77 -4.80
N LEU A 11 -3.64 -3.71 -4.03
CA LEU A 11 -4.69 -2.82 -3.56
C LEU A 11 -5.33 -2.08 -4.73
N GLU A 12 -6.64 -2.23 -4.85
CA GLU A 12 -7.48 -1.50 -5.78
C GLU A 12 -8.64 -0.86 -5.03
N THR A 13 -8.94 0.40 -5.33
CA THR A 13 -10.08 1.09 -4.72
C THR A 13 -10.90 1.83 -5.77
N TYR A 14 -12.21 1.84 -5.56
CA TYR A 14 -13.19 2.32 -6.51
C TYR A 14 -14.16 3.28 -5.81
N TYR A 15 -14.36 4.46 -6.39
CA TYR A 15 -15.32 5.47 -5.97
C TYR A 15 -16.28 5.74 -7.13
N GLY A 16 -17.45 5.09 -7.09
CA GLY A 16 -18.39 5.11 -8.20
C GLY A 16 -17.72 4.61 -9.49
N PRO A 17 -17.71 5.39 -10.58
CA PRO A 17 -17.06 5.00 -11.83
C PRO A 17 -15.53 5.17 -11.83
N ILE A 18 -14.95 5.73 -10.77
CA ILE A 18 -13.52 6.10 -10.74
C ILE A 18 -12.72 5.05 -9.98
N THR A 19 -11.66 4.53 -10.59
CA THR A 19 -10.63 3.74 -9.89
C THR A 19 -9.58 4.66 -9.30
N ALA A 20 -9.55 4.79 -7.96
CA ALA A 20 -8.67 5.69 -7.23
C ALA A 20 -7.29 5.08 -6.94
N ILE A 21 -7.23 3.79 -6.60
CA ILE A 21 -5.96 3.07 -6.42
C ILE A 21 -5.94 1.88 -7.38
N ARG A 22 -4.82 1.67 -8.06
CA ARG A 22 -4.65 0.65 -9.10
C ARG A 22 -3.47 -0.28 -8.78
N GLY A 23 -3.77 -1.47 -8.28
CA GLY A 23 -2.81 -2.56 -8.10
C GLY A 23 -1.60 -2.23 -7.20
N VAL A 24 -1.77 -1.40 -6.18
CA VAL A 24 -0.66 -0.94 -5.33
C VAL A 24 -0.26 -2.03 -4.34
N SER A 25 1.04 -2.31 -4.24
CA SER A 25 1.60 -3.27 -3.28
C SER A 25 2.79 -2.66 -2.55
N PHE A 26 2.85 -2.81 -1.23
CA PHE A 26 3.97 -2.34 -0.41
C PHE A 26 4.04 -3.11 0.90
N ASP A 27 5.20 -3.01 1.57
CA ASP A 27 5.45 -3.57 2.90
C ASP A 27 5.93 -2.49 3.86
N VAL A 28 5.62 -2.68 5.13
CA VAL A 28 6.21 -1.95 6.25
C VAL A 28 6.86 -2.98 7.17
N THR A 29 8.19 -2.96 7.23
CA THR A 29 8.93 -3.84 8.14
C THR A 29 9.15 -3.17 9.49
N GLU A 30 9.50 -3.97 10.49
CA GLU A 30 9.76 -3.46 11.83
C GLU A 30 10.90 -2.44 11.85
N GLY A 31 10.68 -1.32 12.55
CA GLY A 31 11.65 -0.22 12.65
C GLY A 31 11.71 0.72 11.43
N GLN A 32 10.90 0.49 10.39
CA GLN A 32 10.82 1.40 9.24
C GLN A 32 9.70 2.44 9.39
N ILE A 33 9.98 3.65 8.89
CA ILE A 33 8.98 4.69 8.68
C ILE A 33 8.75 4.79 7.16
N VAL A 34 7.54 4.46 6.72
CA VAL A 34 7.16 4.47 5.30
C VAL A 34 6.10 5.55 5.08
N THR A 35 6.23 6.31 3.99
CA THR A 35 5.24 7.31 3.57
C THR A 35 4.97 7.18 2.08
N ILE A 36 3.76 7.55 1.67
CA ILE A 36 3.34 7.59 0.27
C ILE A 36 3.13 9.07 -0.08
N LEU A 37 3.84 9.54 -1.10
CA LEU A 37 3.76 10.92 -1.59
C LEU A 37 2.94 10.97 -2.89
N GLY A 38 2.17 12.04 -3.07
CA GLY A 38 1.37 12.31 -4.27
C GLY A 38 1.62 13.72 -4.79
N ALA A 39 1.31 13.93 -6.07
CA ALA A 39 1.37 15.23 -6.75
C ALA A 39 0.19 16.14 -6.39
#